data_AF-A0A847H6N8-F1
#
_entry.id   AF-A0A847H6N8-F1
#
_cell.length_a   1.000
_cell.length_b   1.000
_cell.length_c   1.000
_cell.angle_alpha   90.00
_cell.angle_beta   90.00
_cell.angle_gamma   90.00
#
_symmetry.space_group_name_H-M   'P 1'
#
loop_
_entity.id
_entity.type
_entity.pdbx_description
1 polymer ?
#
loop_
_entity_poly.entity_id
_entity_poly.type
_entity_poly.pdbx_seq_one_letter_code
_entity_poly.pdbx_strand_id
1 'polypeptide(L)'
;MEIKTGKSSGVIIPAREAPQWENIWKLPCKNAKVSYWTPAKEDVLKAEAALYNYLKAETPKLIAPNAYENMGMKDYGKIWEQLDSYKRQYVGIVINNRKKIYFNCFAKWVIVGDDWKTEPTFPDVQGGGIYQIQLSYDMTTSSFEKLYIKNGGPY
;
A
#
# COMPACT_ATOMS: atom_id res chain seq x y z
N MET A 1 15.82 2.94 -1.36
CA MET A 1 16.17 4.01 -0.39
C MET A 1 15.22 3.91 0.79
N GLU A 2 15.71 3.80 2.04
CA GLU A 2 14.83 3.75 3.22
C GLU A 2 14.35 5.16 3.61
N ILE A 3 13.08 5.27 3.98
CA ILE A 3 12.45 6.49 4.48
C ILE A 3 11.67 6.20 5.76
N LYS A 4 11.67 7.15 6.70
CA LYS A 4 10.81 7.11 7.88
C LYS A 4 9.49 7.81 7.58
N THR A 5 8.38 7.16 7.93
CA THR A 5 7.01 7.63 7.68
C THR A 5 6.22 7.50 8.97
N GLY A 6 6.23 8.58 9.76
CA GLY A 6 5.79 8.52 11.16
C GLY A 6 6.66 7.58 11.99
N LYS A 7 6.04 6.59 12.65
CA LYS A 7 6.75 5.55 13.41
C LYS A 7 7.11 4.31 12.59
N SER A 8 6.75 4.29 11.30
CA SER A 8 7.02 3.17 10.41
C SER A 8 8.21 3.44 9.46
N SER A 9 8.75 2.35 8.90
CA SER A 9 9.77 2.38 7.85
C SER A 9 9.12 2.05 6.51
N GLY A 10 9.55 2.73 5.47
CA GLY A 10 9.27 2.33 4.10
C GLY A 10 10.50 2.40 3.20
N VAL A 11 10.41 1.80 2.03
CA VAL A 11 11.47 1.81 1.02
C VAL A 11 10.96 2.31 -0.32
N ILE A 12 11.68 3.24 -0.92
CA ILE A 12 11.47 3.66 -2.31
C ILE A 12 12.25 2.69 -3.20
N ILE A 13 11.51 2.04 -4.11
CA ILE A 13 12.05 1.13 -5.11
C ILE A 13 12.52 1.95 -6.32
N PRO A 14 13.79 1.81 -6.74
CA PRO A 14 14.30 2.46 -7.94
C PRO A 14 13.54 2.06 -9.21
N ALA A 15 13.37 2.99 -10.15
CA ALA A 15 12.70 2.76 -11.43
C ALA A 15 13.25 1.56 -12.21
N ARG A 16 14.57 1.30 -12.11
CA ARG A 16 15.24 0.19 -12.77
C ARG A 16 14.85 -1.19 -12.22
N GLU A 17 14.46 -1.24 -10.95
CA GLU A 17 14.07 -2.47 -10.25
C GLU A 17 12.55 -2.67 -10.33
N ALA A 18 11.77 -1.59 -10.45
CA ALA A 18 10.31 -1.60 -10.46
C ALA A 18 9.62 -2.59 -11.44
N PRO A 19 10.14 -2.89 -12.66
CA PRO A 19 9.51 -3.88 -13.55
C PRO A 19 9.33 -5.27 -12.92
N GLN A 20 10.26 -5.71 -12.05
CA GLN A 20 10.15 -7.04 -11.41
C GLN A 20 9.01 -7.11 -10.37
N TRP A 21 8.50 -5.96 -9.92
CA TRP A 21 7.46 -5.84 -8.90
C TRP A 21 6.05 -5.86 -9.50
N GLU A 22 5.91 -5.57 -10.80
CA GLU A 22 4.62 -5.43 -11.50
C GLU A 22 3.73 -6.66 -11.36
N ASN A 23 4.33 -7.84 -11.58
CA ASN A 23 3.63 -9.12 -11.54
C ASN A 23 3.20 -9.51 -10.12
N ILE A 24 4.04 -9.22 -9.14
CA ILE A 24 3.82 -9.65 -7.75
C ILE A 24 2.78 -8.76 -7.06
N TRP A 25 2.79 -7.46 -7.35
CA TRP A 25 1.81 -6.53 -6.79
C TRP A 25 0.52 -6.43 -7.59
N LYS A 26 0.42 -7.15 -8.71
CA LYS A 26 -0.73 -7.09 -9.64
C LYS A 26 -1.09 -5.64 -9.98
N LEU A 27 -0.07 -4.83 -10.29
CA LEU A 27 -0.27 -3.42 -10.59
C LEU A 27 -1.34 -3.27 -11.70
N PRO A 28 -2.18 -2.22 -11.66
CA PRO A 28 -3.32 -2.05 -12.58
C PRO A 28 -2.85 -1.56 -13.96
N CYS A 29 -1.88 -2.27 -14.54
CA CYS A 29 -1.14 -1.98 -15.75
C CYS A 29 -1.63 -2.83 -16.95
N LYS A 30 -2.63 -3.70 -16.75
CA LYS A 30 -3.09 -4.64 -17.77
C LYS A 30 -3.47 -3.90 -19.05
N ASN A 31 -2.71 -4.14 -20.13
CA ASN A 31 -2.85 -3.56 -21.47
C ASN A 31 -2.47 -2.07 -21.61
N ALA A 32 -1.90 -1.42 -20.59
CA ALA A 32 -1.39 -0.06 -20.70
C ALA A 32 0.13 -0.06 -20.88
N LYS A 33 0.66 0.87 -21.69
CA LYS A 33 2.10 1.11 -21.73
C LYS A 33 2.52 1.76 -20.41
N VAL A 34 3.22 1.01 -19.58
CA VAL A 34 3.70 1.47 -18.28
C VAL A 34 5.19 1.76 -18.38
N SER A 35 5.59 2.91 -17.86
CA SER A 35 6.98 3.20 -17.58
C SER A 35 7.17 3.51 -16.11
N TYR A 36 8.42 3.49 -15.66
CA TYR A 36 8.78 3.62 -14.26
C TYR A 36 9.58 4.88 -14.02
N TRP A 37 9.43 5.45 -12.83
CA TRP A 37 10.23 6.56 -12.35
C TRP A 37 10.55 6.34 -10.88
N THR A 38 11.63 6.94 -10.39
CA THR A 38 12.00 6.85 -8.97
C THR A 38 11.43 8.07 -8.27
N PRO A 39 10.45 7.92 -7.34
CA PRO A 39 9.99 9.02 -6.53
C PRO A 39 11.11 9.63 -5.70
N ALA A 40 11.12 10.95 -5.57
CA ALA A 40 11.94 11.58 -4.57
C ALA A 40 11.35 11.32 -3.19
N LYS A 41 12.15 11.49 -2.14
CA LYS A 41 11.70 11.33 -0.76
C LYS A 41 10.55 12.29 -0.44
N GLU A 42 10.64 13.51 -0.95
CA GLU A 42 9.66 14.58 -0.75
C GLU A 42 8.31 14.24 -1.39
N ASP A 43 8.33 13.60 -2.57
CA ASP A 43 7.12 13.13 -3.24
C ASP A 43 6.37 12.10 -2.38
N VAL A 44 7.11 11.15 -1.81
CA VAL A 44 6.53 10.12 -0.95
C VAL A 44 6.02 10.70 0.36
N LEU A 45 6.77 11.62 0.99
CA LEU A 45 6.33 12.29 2.21
C LEU A 45 5.06 13.12 2.00
N LYS A 46 4.93 13.79 0.85
CA LYS A 46 3.70 14.51 0.49
C LYS A 46 2.50 13.57 0.38
N ALA A 47 2.68 12.43 -0.26
CA ALA A 47 1.62 11.43 -0.40
C ALA A 47 1.26 10.79 0.96
N GLU A 48 2.25 10.41 1.78
CA GLU A 48 2.07 9.89 3.14
C GLU A 48 1.30 10.86 4.05
N ALA A 49 1.54 12.17 3.94
CA ALA A 49 0.80 13.17 4.71
C ALA A 49 -0.71 13.16 4.44
N ALA A 50 -1.14 12.74 3.24
CA ALA A 50 -2.55 12.61 2.88
C ALA A 50 -3.14 11.22 3.21
N LEU A 51 -2.30 10.21 3.45
CA LEU A 51 -2.71 8.80 3.53
C LEU A 51 -3.68 8.55 4.69
N TYR A 52 -3.39 9.09 5.87
CA TYR A 52 -4.21 8.92 7.06
C TYR A 52 -5.65 9.40 6.84
N ASN A 53 -5.80 10.64 6.35
CA ASN A 53 -7.12 11.25 6.13
C ASN A 53 -7.89 10.52 5.02
N TYR A 54 -7.21 10.09 3.96
CA TYR A 54 -7.82 9.30 2.91
C TYR A 54 -8.38 7.98 3.44
N LEU A 55 -7.57 7.19 4.18
CA LEU A 55 -8.04 5.92 4.72
C LEU A 55 -9.15 6.11 5.75
N LYS A 56 -9.08 7.16 6.58
CA LYS A 56 -10.15 7.50 7.52
C LYS A 56 -11.48 7.79 6.83
N ALA A 57 -11.46 8.42 5.65
CA ALA A 57 -12.65 8.74 4.88
C ALA A 57 -13.17 7.56 4.04
N GLU A 58 -12.27 6.77 3.43
CA GLU A 58 -12.65 5.72 2.47
C GLU A 58 -12.93 4.37 3.12
N THR A 59 -12.18 3.97 4.16
CA THR A 59 -12.34 2.63 4.74
C THR A 59 -13.72 2.36 5.34
N PRO A 60 -14.43 3.33 5.96
CA PRO A 60 -15.81 3.10 6.40
C PRO A 60 -16.79 2.86 5.25
N LYS A 61 -16.51 3.39 4.05
CA LYS A 61 -17.37 3.22 2.86
C LYS A 61 -17.23 1.84 2.23
N LEU A 62 -16.07 1.20 2.41
CA LEU A 62 -15.79 -0.15 1.91
C LEU A 62 -16.40 -1.25 2.79
N ILE A 63 -16.92 -0.88 3.96
CA ILE A 63 -17.49 -1.80 4.93
C ILE A 63 -19.01 -1.77 4.79
N ALA A 64 -19.60 -2.85 4.26
CA ALA A 64 -21.02 -3.08 4.45
C ALA A 64 -21.27 -3.28 5.95
N PRO A 65 -22.22 -2.57 6.59
CA PRO A 65 -22.44 -2.60 8.04
C PRO A 65 -22.55 -4.02 8.65
N ASN A 66 -22.99 -5.00 7.85
CA ASN A 66 -23.32 -6.35 8.31
C ASN A 66 -22.24 -7.40 7.97
N ALA A 67 -21.17 -7.04 7.24
CA ALA A 67 -20.20 -8.02 6.73
C ALA A 67 -19.17 -8.50 7.77
N TYR A 68 -18.86 -7.68 8.79
CA TYR A 68 -17.77 -7.99 9.73
C TYR A 68 -18.21 -8.36 11.15
N GLU A 69 -19.46 -8.08 11.55
CA GLU A 69 -19.99 -8.58 12.84
C GLU A 69 -19.93 -10.11 12.91
N ASN A 70 -20.18 -10.79 11.78
CA ASN A 70 -20.13 -12.25 11.69
C ASN A 70 -18.69 -12.81 11.56
N MET A 71 -17.68 -11.98 11.30
CA MET A 71 -16.29 -12.41 11.08
C MET A 71 -15.34 -12.06 12.25
N GLY A 72 -15.85 -11.45 13.33
CA GLY A 72 -15.04 -11.06 14.50
C GLY A 72 -14.01 -9.96 14.22
N MET A 73 -14.08 -9.29 13.07
CA MET A 73 -13.08 -8.32 12.62
C MET A 73 -13.46 -6.88 13.04
N LYS A 74 -13.51 -6.61 14.34
CA LYS A 74 -13.88 -5.30 14.92
C LYS A 74 -12.98 -4.13 14.46
N ASP A 75 -11.77 -4.41 13.98
CA ASP A 75 -10.77 -3.37 13.69
C ASP A 75 -10.72 -2.92 12.21
N TYR A 76 -11.52 -3.53 11.33
CA TYR A 76 -11.55 -3.17 9.90
C TYR A 76 -11.92 -1.71 9.67
N GLY A 77 -12.75 -1.15 10.55
CA GLY A 77 -13.19 0.23 10.48
C GLY A 77 -12.19 1.24 11.03
N LYS A 78 -10.94 0.87 11.35
CA LYS A 78 -9.94 1.76 11.97
C LYS A 78 -8.52 1.56 11.45
N ILE A 79 -8.37 1.10 10.21
CA ILE A 79 -7.07 0.83 9.56
C ILE A 79 -6.08 2.00 9.69
N TRP A 80 -6.59 3.22 9.57
CA TRP A 80 -5.80 4.44 9.68
C TRP A 80 -5.08 4.58 11.05
N GLU A 81 -5.63 4.01 12.13
CA GLU A 81 -5.02 4.03 13.47
C GLU A 81 -3.81 3.09 13.57
N GLN A 82 -3.75 2.07 12.71
CA GLN A 82 -2.71 1.06 12.74
C GLN A 82 -1.57 1.33 11.76
N LEU A 83 -1.65 2.39 10.94
CA LEU A 83 -0.68 2.70 9.88
C LEU A 83 0.79 2.69 10.34
N ASP A 84 1.05 3.12 11.57
CA ASP A 84 2.39 3.12 12.17
C ASP A 84 2.99 1.71 12.34
N SER A 85 2.16 0.66 12.34
CA SER A 85 2.58 -0.74 12.44
C SER A 85 2.87 -1.41 11.09
N TYR A 86 2.56 -0.74 9.97
CA TYR A 86 2.73 -1.28 8.62
C TYR A 86 4.06 -0.84 8.04
N LYS A 87 4.84 -1.77 7.49
CA LYS A 87 5.96 -1.46 6.59
C LYS A 87 5.43 -1.08 5.22
N ARG A 88 6.23 -0.33 4.46
CA ARG A 88 5.79 0.27 3.19
C ARG A 88 6.83 0.08 2.09
N GLN A 89 6.38 -0.23 0.89
CA GLN A 89 7.20 -0.20 -0.31
C GLN A 89 6.53 0.74 -1.32
N TYR A 90 7.31 1.62 -1.94
CA TYR A 90 6.82 2.61 -2.90
C TYR A 90 7.44 2.40 -4.28
N VAL A 91 6.60 2.38 -5.30
CA VAL A 91 7.03 2.29 -6.70
C VAL A 91 6.46 3.49 -7.46
N GLY A 92 7.32 4.20 -8.18
CA GLY A 92 6.86 5.24 -9.12
C GLY A 92 6.50 4.62 -10.46
N ILE A 93 5.24 4.78 -10.87
CA ILE A 93 4.74 4.35 -12.19
C ILE A 93 4.27 5.55 -13.00
N VAL A 94 4.33 5.43 -14.32
CA VAL A 94 3.75 6.36 -15.27
C VAL A 94 2.80 5.57 -16.16
N ILE A 95 1.51 5.93 -16.09
CA ILE A 95 0.45 5.31 -16.90
C ILE A 95 -0.33 6.44 -17.55
N ASN A 96 -0.53 6.39 -18.87
CA ASN A 96 -1.22 7.43 -19.64
C ASN A 96 -0.64 8.84 -19.35
N ASN A 97 0.70 8.96 -19.35
CA ASN A 97 1.45 10.17 -19.00
C ASN A 97 1.20 10.75 -17.60
N ARG A 98 0.57 10.00 -16.69
CA ARG A 98 0.37 10.42 -15.30
C ARG A 98 1.34 9.69 -14.38
N LYS A 99 2.13 10.48 -13.63
CA LYS A 99 3.00 9.95 -12.57
C LYS A 99 2.15 9.58 -11.37
N LYS A 100 2.32 8.35 -10.90
CA LYS A 100 1.68 7.84 -9.70
C LYS A 100 2.73 7.19 -8.81
N ILE A 101 2.49 7.23 -7.50
CA ILE A 101 3.23 6.45 -6.52
C ILE A 101 2.31 5.33 -6.07
N TYR A 102 2.71 4.09 -6.32
CA TYR A 102 2.02 2.92 -5.80
C TYR A 102 2.55 2.60 -4.40
N PHE A 103 1.63 2.36 -3.48
CA PHE A 103 1.87 2.03 -2.10
C PHE A 103 1.56 0.55 -1.91
N ASN A 104 2.51 -0.20 -1.37
CA ASN A 104 2.28 -1.50 -0.78
C ASN A 104 2.57 -1.40 0.71
N CYS A 105 1.52 -1.35 1.53
CA CYS A 105 1.62 -1.32 2.98
C CYS A 105 1.29 -2.70 3.53
N PHE A 106 2.11 -3.25 4.41
CA PHE A 106 1.88 -4.57 4.99
C PHE A 106 2.29 -4.63 6.45
N ALA A 107 1.54 -5.37 7.26
CA ALA A 107 1.68 -5.34 8.71
C ALA A 107 3.04 -5.94 9.13
N LYS A 108 3.75 -5.31 10.07
CA LYS A 108 5.11 -5.76 10.45
C LYS A 108 5.20 -7.25 10.84
N TRP A 109 4.15 -7.81 11.44
CA TRP A 109 4.12 -9.18 11.92
C TRP A 109 4.08 -10.24 10.80
N VAL A 110 3.77 -9.87 9.54
CA VAL A 110 3.76 -10.82 8.41
C VAL A 110 5.11 -10.96 7.72
N ILE A 111 6.12 -10.22 8.17
CA ILE A 111 7.45 -10.19 7.56
C ILE A 111 8.43 -10.87 8.50
N VAL A 112 9.25 -11.76 7.95
CA VAL A 112 10.43 -12.30 8.63
C VAL A 112 11.66 -11.66 7.99
N GLY A 113 12.54 -11.07 8.81
CA GLY A 113 13.77 -10.44 8.32
C GLY A 113 13.57 -9.09 7.63
N ASP A 114 14.58 -8.66 6.86
CA ASP A 114 14.65 -7.36 6.20
C ASP A 114 14.62 -7.43 4.66
N ASP A 115 14.37 -8.61 4.10
CA ASP A 115 14.36 -8.84 2.64
C ASP A 115 13.27 -8.02 1.93
N TRP A 116 12.22 -7.65 2.66
CA TRP A 116 11.20 -6.70 2.19
C TRP A 116 11.78 -5.35 1.73
N LYS A 117 13.00 -4.99 2.11
CA LYS A 117 13.62 -3.75 1.63
C LYS A 117 14.09 -3.84 0.17
N THR A 118 14.35 -5.06 -0.31
CA THR A 118 14.96 -5.35 -1.60
C THR A 118 14.12 -6.26 -2.48
N GLU A 119 13.14 -6.96 -1.90
CA GLU A 119 12.32 -7.96 -2.58
C GLU A 119 10.82 -7.65 -2.49
N PRO A 120 10.06 -7.93 -3.57
CA PRO A 120 8.60 -7.80 -3.59
C PRO A 120 7.91 -8.59 -2.49
N THR A 121 7.26 -7.86 -1.58
CA THR A 121 6.50 -8.49 -0.49
C THR A 121 5.03 -8.59 -0.87
N PHE A 122 4.53 -9.82 -0.95
CA PHE A 122 3.12 -10.13 -1.07
C PHE A 122 2.77 -11.17 -0.01
N PRO A 123 2.40 -10.74 1.21
CA PRO A 123 2.14 -11.67 2.29
C PRO A 123 0.94 -12.56 1.93
N ASP A 124 1.09 -13.86 2.13
CA ASP A 124 -0.03 -14.78 2.09
C ASP A 124 -0.12 -15.46 3.45
N VAL A 125 -0.92 -14.86 4.33
CA VAL A 125 -1.02 -15.28 5.73
C VAL A 125 -2.43 -15.73 6.06
N GLN A 126 -2.49 -16.81 6.82
CA GLN A 126 -3.69 -17.21 7.55
C GLN A 126 -3.60 -16.61 8.95
N GLY A 127 -4.69 -16.00 9.41
CA GLY A 127 -4.79 -15.59 10.82
C GLY A 127 -5.58 -14.35 11.14
N GLY A 128 -6.59 -14.03 10.33
CA GLY A 128 -7.42 -12.86 10.53
C GLY A 128 -6.64 -11.53 10.42
N GLY A 129 -7.39 -10.43 10.57
CA GLY A 129 -6.84 -9.08 10.48
C GLY A 129 -6.47 -8.63 9.06
N ILE A 130 -6.22 -7.33 8.92
CA ILE A 130 -5.77 -6.73 7.67
C ILE A 130 -4.26 -6.77 7.66
N TYR A 131 -3.68 -7.47 6.71
CA TYR A 131 -2.22 -7.57 6.64
C TYR A 131 -1.62 -6.83 5.45
N GLN A 132 -2.45 -6.41 4.48
CA GLN A 132 -1.97 -5.68 3.32
C GLN A 132 -2.98 -4.64 2.85
N ILE A 133 -2.46 -3.46 2.52
CA ILE A 133 -3.19 -2.35 1.93
C ILE A 133 -2.39 -1.90 0.72
N GLN A 134 -3.04 -1.80 -0.43
CA GLN A 134 -2.45 -1.27 -1.65
C GLN A 134 -3.29 -0.12 -2.17
N LEU A 135 -2.63 0.90 -2.71
CA LEU A 135 -3.28 2.06 -3.28
C LEU A 135 -2.30 2.84 -4.15
N SER A 136 -2.79 3.76 -4.94
CA SER A 136 -1.92 4.67 -5.71
C SER A 136 -2.26 6.12 -5.45
N TYR A 137 -1.23 6.95 -5.34
CA TYR A 137 -1.34 8.41 -5.27
C TYR A 137 -1.02 9.02 -6.63
N ASP A 138 -1.97 9.75 -7.22
CA ASP A 138 -1.77 10.48 -8.47
C ASP A 138 -1.11 11.83 -8.16
N MET A 139 0.08 12.05 -8.72
CA MET A 139 0.89 13.24 -8.45
C MET A 139 0.26 14.52 -9.05
N THR A 140 -0.54 14.39 -10.10
CA THR A 140 -1.18 15.52 -10.78
C THR A 140 -2.39 16.00 -10.00
N THR A 141 -3.26 15.09 -9.56
CA THR A 141 -4.47 15.45 -8.81
C THR A 141 -4.23 15.53 -7.30
N SER A 142 -3.05 15.09 -6.84
CA SER A 142 -2.71 15.02 -5.41
C SER A 142 -3.70 14.19 -4.59
N SER A 143 -4.22 13.11 -5.17
CA SER A 143 -5.27 12.26 -4.59
C SER A 143 -4.94 10.78 -4.68
N PHE A 144 -5.43 10.01 -3.71
CA PHE A 144 -5.37 8.56 -3.75
C PHE A 144 -6.50 7.96 -4.58
N GLU A 145 -6.22 6.79 -5.16
CA GLU A 145 -7.17 5.98 -5.92
C GLU A 145 -6.83 4.48 -5.77
N LYS A 146 -7.77 3.62 -6.19
CA LYS A 146 -7.59 2.15 -6.30
C LYS A 146 -7.17 1.49 -4.99
N LEU A 147 -7.86 1.83 -3.90
CA LEU A 147 -7.66 1.19 -2.60
C LEU A 147 -8.05 -0.30 -2.67
N TYR A 148 -7.08 -1.15 -2.36
CA TYR A 148 -7.21 -2.59 -2.21
C TYR A 148 -6.77 -2.98 -0.80
N ILE A 149 -7.55 -3.84 -0.15
CA ILE A 149 -7.29 -4.31 1.21
C ILE A 149 -7.35 -5.83 1.19
N LYS A 150 -6.31 -6.49 1.70
CA LYS A 150 -6.25 -7.95 1.87
C LYS A 150 -6.25 -8.29 3.36
N ASN A 151 -7.09 -9.25 3.73
CA ASN A 151 -7.20 -9.80 5.08
C ASN A 151 -6.84 -11.28 5.14
N GLY A 152 -6.47 -11.71 6.34
CA GLY A 152 -6.33 -13.12 6.67
C GLY A 152 -7.69 -13.79 6.57
N GLY A 153 -7.76 -14.92 5.87
CA GLY A 153 -8.92 -15.80 5.97
C GLY A 153 -9.15 -16.24 7.42
N PRO A 154 -10.38 -16.66 7.77
CA PRO A 154 -10.61 -17.31 9.05
C PRO A 154 -9.70 -18.55 9.17
N TYR A 155 -9.19 -18.78 10.38
CA TYR A 155 -8.61 -20.08 10.76
C TYR A 155 -9.68 -21.17 10.74
#